data_AF-A0A1I7I6E1-F1
#
_entry.id   AF-A0A1I7I6E1-F1
#
_cell.length_a   1.000
_cell.length_b   1.000
_cell.length_c   1.000
_cell.angle_alpha   90.00
_cell.angle_beta   90.00
_cell.angle_gamma   90.00
#
_symmetry.space_group_name_H-M   'P 1'
#
loop_
_entity.id
_entity.type
_entity.pdbx_description
1 polymer ?
#
loop_
_entity_poly.entity_id
_entity_poly.type
_entity_poly.pdbx_seq_one_letter_code
_entity_poly.pdbx_strand_id
1 'polypeptide(L)'
;MICIKLEKNKRNEPVLKMNASKEDITKFRALKRIIMESRKIKGMYEYSVPMRFFEIMFNVIPKDIMKVDKRSIDYYLEYSDSYEDNYYYITEVNAKYMKKWREEGCPNIYKINIDKEEKKLKKEIAFKRVSKLEI
;
A
#
# COMPACT_ATOMS: atom_id res chain seq x y z
N MET A 1 1.61 17.82 -10.65
CA MET A 1 0.93 17.31 -9.44
C MET A 1 0.72 15.81 -9.55
N ILE A 2 1.09 15.06 -8.51
CA ILE A 2 0.97 13.60 -8.46
C ILE A 2 -0.24 13.23 -7.62
N CYS A 3 -1.17 12.49 -8.20
CA CYS A 3 -2.39 12.05 -7.53
C CYS A 3 -2.34 10.54 -7.31
N ILE A 4 -2.48 10.10 -6.06
CA ILE A 4 -2.55 8.69 -5.70
C ILE A 4 -3.92 8.35 -5.15
N LYS A 5 -4.35 7.12 -5.42
CA LYS A 5 -5.60 6.57 -4.90
C LYS A 5 -5.38 5.12 -4.48
N LEU A 6 -5.84 4.78 -3.28
CA LEU A 6 -5.91 3.42 -2.82
C LEU A 6 -7.37 2.96 -2.78
N GLU A 7 -7.74 1.97 -3.58
CA GLU A 7 -9.12 1.47 -3.66
C GLU A 7 -9.22 -0.01 -3.30
N LYS A 8 -10.41 -0.45 -2.89
CA LYS A 8 -10.70 -1.86 -2.61
C LYS A 8 -11.15 -2.58 -3.88
N ASN A 9 -10.54 -3.72 -4.20
CA ASN A 9 -11.04 -4.59 -5.28
C ASN A 9 -12.13 -5.57 -4.78
N LYS A 10 -12.70 -6.38 -5.69
CA LYS A 10 -13.75 -7.37 -5.35
C LYS A 10 -13.30 -8.48 -4.38
N ARG A 11 -11.99 -8.64 -4.16
CA ARG A 11 -11.38 -9.62 -3.24
C ARG A 11 -10.97 -8.99 -1.91
N ASN A 12 -11.37 -7.74 -1.67
CA ASN A 12 -10.96 -6.93 -0.53
C ASN A 12 -9.44 -6.63 -0.48
N GLU A 13 -8.72 -6.78 -1.58
CA GLU A 13 -7.31 -6.38 -1.65
C GLU A 13 -7.21 -4.90 -2.04
N PRO A 14 -6.27 -4.14 -1.46
CA PRO A 14 -6.02 -2.76 -1.88
C PRO A 14 -5.34 -2.72 -3.25
N VAL A 15 -5.77 -1.77 -4.08
CA VAL A 15 -5.21 -1.50 -5.41
C VAL A 15 -4.74 -0.05 -5.43
N LEU A 16 -3.43 0.14 -5.58
CA LEU A 16 -2.83 1.45 -5.71
C LEU A 16 -2.90 1.93 -7.16
N LYS A 17 -3.45 3.12 -7.34
CA LYS A 17 -3.53 3.83 -8.60
C LYS A 17 -2.83 5.17 -8.52
N MET A 18 -2.25 5.60 -9.63
CA MET A 18 -1.53 6.86 -9.72
C MET A 18 -1.81 7.58 -11.04
N ASN A 19 -1.84 8.90 -10.98
CA ASN A 19 -1.70 9.81 -12.11
C ASN A 19 -0.56 10.79 -11.78
N ALA A 20 0.29 11.09 -12.76
CA ALA A 20 1.37 12.06 -12.64
C ALA A 20 1.59 12.75 -14.00
N SER A 21 1.92 14.04 -14.00
CA SER A 21 2.24 14.74 -15.24
C SER A 21 3.59 14.27 -15.80
N LYS A 22 3.80 14.40 -17.11
CA LYS A 22 5.09 14.07 -17.75
C LYS A 22 6.26 14.84 -17.14
N GLU A 23 6.01 16.09 -16.74
CA GLU A 23 6.99 16.96 -16.08
C GLU A 23 7.41 16.38 -14.72
N ASP A 24 6.46 15.98 -13.87
CA ASP A 24 6.75 15.37 -12.57
C ASP A 24 7.55 14.08 -12.74
N ILE A 25 7.15 13.22 -13.68
CA ILE A 25 7.83 11.95 -13.98
C ILE A 25 9.28 12.20 -14.40
N THR A 26 9.51 13.25 -15.19
CA THR A 26 10.86 13.58 -15.66
C THR A 26 11.72 14.13 -14.53
N LYS A 27 11.12 14.95 -13.66
CA LYS A 27 11.78 15.61 -12.52
C LYS A 27 12.14 14.65 -11.39
N PHE A 28 11.27 13.69 -11.06
CA PHE A 28 11.46 12.80 -9.90
C PHE A 28 11.90 11.40 -10.33
N ARG A 29 13.17 11.07 -10.12
CA ARG A 29 13.76 9.76 -10.47
C ARG A 29 13.01 8.58 -9.84
N ALA A 30 12.52 8.72 -8.61
CA ALA A 30 11.74 7.70 -7.93
C ALA A 30 10.44 7.36 -8.70
N LEU A 31 9.76 8.37 -9.26
CA LEU A 31 8.53 8.16 -10.05
C LEU A 31 8.81 7.38 -11.33
N LYS A 32 9.95 7.61 -11.99
CA LYS A 32 10.35 6.82 -13.17
C LYS A 32 10.39 5.33 -12.84
N ARG A 33 11.05 4.97 -11.73
CA ARG A 33 11.13 3.57 -11.27
C ARG A 33 9.75 3.00 -10.96
N ILE A 34 8.95 3.74 -10.20
CA ILE A 34 7.58 3.34 -9.85
C ILE A 34 6.78 3.05 -11.13
N ILE A 35 6.84 3.94 -12.13
CA ILE A 35 6.10 3.82 -13.39
C ILE A 35 6.60 2.64 -14.24
N MET A 36 7.91 2.41 -14.30
CA MET A 36 8.47 1.28 -15.05
C MET A 36 7.94 -0.06 -14.54
N GLU A 37 7.73 -0.18 -13.23
CA GLU A 37 7.20 -1.38 -12.58
C GLU A 37 5.65 -1.36 -12.50
N SER A 38 5.02 -0.27 -12.95
CA SER A 38 3.57 -0.10 -12.95
C SER A 38 2.95 -0.54 -14.26
N ARG A 39 1.71 -1.03 -14.17
CA ARG A 39 0.91 -1.35 -15.35
C ARG A 39 0.12 -0.12 -15.79
N LYS A 40 0.18 0.22 -17.07
CA LYS A 40 -0.66 1.29 -17.65
C LYS A 40 -2.13 0.86 -17.70
N ILE A 41 -3.03 1.76 -17.30
CA ILE A 41 -4.47 1.58 -17.27
C ILE A 41 -5.18 2.80 -17.90
N LYS A 42 -6.47 2.66 -18.24
CA LYS A 42 -7.30 3.75 -18.78
C LYS A 42 -8.12 4.40 -17.67
N GLY A 43 -8.37 5.71 -17.79
CA GLY A 43 -9.26 6.48 -16.92
C GLY A 43 -8.56 7.66 -16.24
N MET A 44 -9.16 8.15 -15.15
CA MET A 44 -8.62 9.28 -14.38
C MET A 44 -7.24 8.99 -13.76
N TYR A 45 -6.95 7.72 -13.48
CA TYR A 45 -5.66 7.24 -13.06
C TYR A 45 -5.04 6.43 -14.20
N GLU A 46 -3.79 6.71 -14.53
CA GLU A 46 -3.11 6.16 -15.70
C GLU A 46 -2.26 4.93 -15.38
N TYR A 47 -1.95 4.71 -14.09
CA TYR A 47 -1.08 3.65 -13.63
C TYR A 47 -1.73 2.85 -12.50
N SER A 48 -1.66 1.52 -12.60
CA SER A 48 -1.83 0.59 -11.49
C SER A 48 -0.45 0.26 -10.95
N VAL A 49 -0.17 0.72 -9.73
CA VAL A 49 1.15 0.69 -9.13
C VAL A 49 1.26 -0.50 -8.17
N PRO A 50 2.40 -1.21 -8.11
CA PRO A 50 2.63 -2.24 -7.09
C PRO A 50 2.50 -1.68 -5.67
N MET A 51 1.78 -2.40 -4.79
CA MET A 51 1.49 -1.96 -3.42
C MET A 51 2.74 -1.67 -2.58
N ARG A 52 3.87 -2.36 -2.82
CA ARG A 52 5.16 -2.10 -2.16
C ARG A 52 5.65 -0.65 -2.27
N PHE A 53 5.19 0.08 -3.30
CA PHE A 53 5.54 1.49 -3.46
C PHE A 53 4.69 2.43 -2.64
N PHE A 54 3.58 1.99 -2.04
CA PHE A 54 2.65 2.88 -1.36
C PHE A 54 3.34 3.67 -0.24
N GLU A 55 3.99 2.99 0.70
CA GLU A 55 4.72 3.66 1.79
C GLU A 55 5.91 4.48 1.27
N ILE A 56 6.62 3.94 0.27
CA ILE A 56 7.75 4.63 -0.37
C ILE A 56 7.31 5.98 -0.94
N MET A 57 6.15 6.05 -1.59
CA MET A 57 5.61 7.27 -2.19
C MET A 57 5.38 8.38 -1.16
N PHE A 58 4.92 8.05 0.06
CA PHE A 58 4.74 9.03 1.12
C PHE A 58 6.07 9.60 1.66
N ASN A 59 7.17 8.85 1.50
CA ASN A 59 8.50 9.26 1.94
C ASN A 59 9.26 10.05 0.85
N VAL A 60 9.09 9.69 -0.42
CA VAL A 60 9.90 10.26 -1.52
C VAL A 60 9.22 11.39 -2.29
N ILE A 61 7.88 11.46 -2.27
CA ILE A 61 7.14 12.50 -3.00
C ILE A 61 6.90 13.69 -2.06
N PRO A 62 7.34 14.91 -2.43
CA PRO A 62 7.06 16.11 -1.65
C PRO A 62 5.56 16.31 -1.41
N LYS A 63 5.21 16.66 -0.17
CA LYS A 63 3.81 16.76 0.27
C LYS A 63 3.04 17.84 -0.47
N ASP A 64 3.67 18.94 -0.86
CA ASP A 64 3.06 20.04 -1.59
C ASP A 64 2.57 19.63 -2.99
N ILE A 65 3.24 18.67 -3.64
CA ILE A 65 2.87 18.18 -4.97
C ILE A 65 2.12 16.86 -4.96
N MET A 66 2.08 16.15 -3.82
CA MET A 66 1.32 14.92 -3.65
C MET A 66 -0.13 15.22 -3.26
N LYS A 67 -1.06 14.53 -3.90
CA LYS A 67 -2.47 14.51 -3.54
C LYS A 67 -2.93 13.08 -3.31
N VAL A 68 -3.53 12.83 -2.15
CA VAL A 68 -4.25 11.57 -1.89
C VAL A 68 -5.72 11.80 -2.23
N ASP A 69 -6.29 10.97 -3.09
CA ASP A 69 -7.72 11.05 -3.43
C ASP A 69 -8.56 10.85 -2.16
N LYS A 70 -9.51 11.77 -1.91
CA LYS A 70 -10.43 11.70 -0.77
C LYS A 70 -11.24 10.40 -0.74
N ARG A 71 -11.50 9.80 -1.90
CA ARG A 71 -12.20 8.52 -2.07
C ARG A 71 -11.29 7.30 -1.89
N SER A 72 -10.02 7.49 -1.50
CA SER A 72 -9.17 6.37 -1.10
C SER A 72 -9.75 5.69 0.15
N ILE A 73 -9.44 4.41 0.33
CA ILE A 73 -9.69 3.72 1.61
C ILE A 73 -8.89 4.40 2.74
N ASP A 74 -9.37 4.26 3.96
CA ASP A 74 -8.75 4.90 5.14
C ASP A 74 -7.65 4.06 5.77
N TYR A 75 -7.69 2.75 5.56
CA TYR A 75 -6.66 1.84 6.05
C TYR A 75 -6.60 0.56 5.22
N TYR A 76 -5.52 -0.18 5.39
CA TYR A 76 -5.40 -1.58 5.01
C TYR A 76 -4.57 -2.34 6.05
N LEU A 77 -4.62 -3.67 5.98
CA LEU A 77 -3.83 -4.59 6.78
C LEU A 77 -2.76 -5.22 5.91
N GLU A 78 -1.59 -5.44 6.51
CA GLU A 78 -0.46 -6.11 5.86
C GLU A 78 0.29 -7.03 6.80
N TYR A 79 0.90 -8.06 6.23
CA TYR A 79 2.01 -8.79 6.82
C TYR A 79 2.96 -9.24 5.70
N SER A 80 4.18 -9.58 6.08
CA SER A 80 5.16 -10.22 5.21
C SER A 80 5.45 -11.63 5.69
N ASP A 81 6.03 -12.44 4.80
CA ASP A 81 6.69 -13.68 5.21
C ASP A 81 7.96 -13.38 6.04
N SER A 82 8.62 -14.45 6.51
CA SER A 82 9.81 -14.34 7.37
C SER A 82 11.04 -13.73 6.70
N TYR A 83 11.09 -13.76 5.37
CA TYR A 83 12.20 -13.25 4.56
C TYR A 83 11.92 -11.86 3.98
N GLU A 84 10.71 -11.33 4.21
CA GLU A 84 10.21 -10.08 3.60
C GLU A 84 10.21 -10.09 2.07
N ASP A 85 10.12 -11.29 1.47
CA ASP A 85 10.06 -11.46 0.01
C ASP A 85 8.62 -11.29 -0.49
N ASN A 86 7.66 -11.83 0.26
CA ASN A 86 6.24 -11.77 -0.07
C ASN A 86 5.46 -10.89 0.92
N TYR A 87 4.70 -9.96 0.36
CA TYR A 87 3.81 -9.07 1.12
C TYR A 87 2.35 -9.35 0.79
N TYR A 88 1.53 -9.41 1.83
CA TYR A 88 0.12 -9.75 1.74
C TYR A 88 -0.74 -8.61 2.27
N TYR A 89 -1.66 -8.13 1.45
CA TYR A 89 -2.47 -6.95 1.75
C TYR A 89 -3.97 -7.26 1.73
N ILE A 90 -4.73 -6.71 2.68
CA ILE A 90 -6.18 -6.83 2.72
C ILE A 90 -6.82 -5.60 3.36
N THR A 91 -8.01 -5.22 2.93
CA THR A 91 -8.79 -4.10 3.52
C THR A 91 -9.79 -4.60 4.55
N GLU A 92 -10.35 -5.79 4.32
CA GLU A 92 -11.30 -6.48 5.19
C GLU A 92 -10.87 -7.95 5.28
N VAL A 93 -10.58 -8.40 6.49
CA VAL A 93 -10.09 -9.76 6.76
C VAL A 93 -11.09 -10.80 6.23
N ASN A 94 -10.57 -11.79 5.51
CA ASN A 94 -11.35 -12.94 5.06
C ASN A 94 -10.63 -14.26 5.37
N ALA A 95 -11.36 -15.37 5.24
CA ALA A 95 -10.83 -16.70 5.57
C ALA A 95 -9.57 -17.07 4.76
N LYS A 96 -9.49 -16.66 3.48
CA LYS A 96 -8.34 -16.92 2.61
C LYS A 96 -7.08 -16.20 3.12
N TYR A 97 -7.21 -14.93 3.49
CA TYR A 97 -6.12 -14.14 4.03
C TYR A 97 -5.58 -14.74 5.34
N MET A 98 -6.48 -15.11 6.26
CA MET A 98 -6.09 -15.72 7.53
C MET A 98 -5.51 -17.13 7.37
N LYS A 99 -5.94 -17.88 6.36
CA LYS A 99 -5.32 -19.17 6.03
C LYS A 99 -3.87 -18.97 5.62
N LYS A 100 -3.62 -18.06 4.66
CA LYS A 100 -2.25 -17.76 4.20
C LYS A 100 -1.38 -17.23 5.33
N TRP A 101 -1.92 -16.38 6.19
CA TRP A 101 -1.23 -15.85 7.35
C TRP A 101 -0.72 -16.95 8.31
N ARG A 102 -1.51 -18.02 8.50
CA ARG A 102 -1.08 -19.19 9.28
C ARG A 102 -0.01 -20.02 8.57
N GLU A 103 -0.12 -20.16 7.24
CA GLU A 103 0.90 -20.84 6.43
C GLU A 103 2.26 -20.12 6.52
N GLU A 104 2.26 -18.79 6.63
CA GLU A 104 3.47 -17.97 6.85
C GLU A 104 3.93 -17.91 8.32
N GLY A 105 3.41 -18.76 9.20
CA GLY A 105 3.86 -18.84 10.60
C GLY A 105 3.31 -17.78 11.54
N CYS A 106 2.16 -17.20 11.20
CA CYS A 106 1.43 -16.21 12.01
C CYS A 106 2.26 -14.97 12.38
N PRO A 107 2.86 -14.25 11.40
CA PRO A 107 3.58 -13.01 11.68
C PRO A 107 2.67 -11.93 12.29
N ASN A 108 3.23 -10.82 12.75
CA ASN A 108 2.39 -9.68 13.13
C ASN A 108 1.61 -9.18 11.91
N ILE A 109 0.32 -8.92 12.08
CA ILE A 109 -0.47 -8.18 11.09
C ILE A 109 -0.46 -6.72 11.52
N TYR A 110 0.03 -5.87 10.63
CA TYR A 110 0.02 -4.43 10.80
C TYR A 110 -1.21 -3.83 10.15
N LYS A 111 -1.73 -2.76 10.74
CA LYS A 111 -2.71 -1.87 10.13
C LYS A 111 -2.04 -0.56 9.77
N ILE A 112 -2.18 -0.18 8.52
CA ILE A 112 -1.66 1.07 7.97
C ILE A 112 -2.84 2.02 7.81
N ASN A 113 -2.92 3.02 8.69
CA ASN A 113 -3.92 4.08 8.61
C ASN A 113 -3.39 5.23 7.74
N ILE A 114 -4.26 5.79 6.89
CA ILE A 114 -3.92 6.77 5.87
C ILE A 114 -4.56 8.10 6.24
N ASP A 115 -3.74 9.06 6.66
CA ASP A 115 -4.17 10.44 6.78
C ASP A 115 -4.01 11.14 5.42
N LYS A 116 -5.16 11.36 4.76
CA LYS A 116 -5.23 11.92 3.40
C LYS A 116 -4.94 13.42 3.39
N GLU A 117 -5.20 14.11 4.50
CA GLU A 117 -5.04 15.56 4.62
C GLU A 117 -3.59 15.90 4.96
N GLU A 118 -3.07 15.28 6.02
CA GLU A 118 -1.69 15.45 6.49
C GLU A 118 -0.66 14.72 5.62
N LYS A 119 -1.13 13.83 4.75
CA LYS A 119 -0.32 12.98 3.87
C LYS A 119 0.69 12.20 4.72
N LYS A 120 0.16 11.49 5.73
CA LYS A 120 0.93 10.68 6.68
C LYS A 120 0.35 9.27 6.74
N LEU A 121 1.22 8.31 6.99
CA LEU A 121 0.85 6.94 7.28
C LEU A 121 1.13 6.64 8.75
N LYS A 122 0.22 5.94 9.42
CA LYS A 122 0.41 5.44 10.78
C LYS A 122 0.32 3.92 10.78
N LYS A 123 1.42 3.26 11.13
CA LYS A 123 1.53 1.81 11.25
C LYS A 123 1.31 1.39 12.70
N GLU A 124 0.37 0.48 12.91
CA GLU A 124 0.05 -0.09 14.22
C GLU A 124 -0.08 -1.62 14.13
N ILE A 125 0.17 -2.34 15.22
CA ILE A 125 -0.03 -3.79 15.24
C ILE A 125 -1.53 -4.04 15.47
N ALA A 126 -2.19 -4.64 14.49
CA ALA A 126 -3.60 -5.04 14.60
C ALA A 126 -3.75 -6.46 15.16
N PHE A 127 -2.80 -7.35 14.83
CA PHE A 127 -2.76 -8.69 15.38
C PHE A 127 -1.33 -9.07 15.71
N LYS A 128 -1.08 -9.42 16.98
CA LYS A 128 0.25 -9.80 17.45
C LYS A 128 0.44 -11.30 17.32
N ARG A 129 1.61 -11.73 16.84
CA ARG A 129 2.03 -13.12 16.91
C ARG A 129 2.01 -13.58 18.36
N VAL A 130 1.37 -14.71 18.62
CA VAL A 130 1.48 -15.38 19.91
C VAL A 130 2.85 -16.06 19.93
N SER A 131 3.83 -15.45 20.58
CA SER A 131 5.06 -16.16 20.95
C SER A 131 4.65 -17.28 21.91
N LYS A 132 5.12 -18.51 21.69
CA LYS A 132 5.08 -19.51 22.76
C LYS A 132 5.75 -18.86 23.98
N LEU A 133 5.00 -18.68 25.06
CA LEU A 133 5.62 -18.57 26.37
C LEU A 133 6.50 -19.82 26.49
N GLU A 134 7.81 -19.64 26.63
CA GLU A 134 8.64 -20.68 27.21
C GLU A 134 8.08 -20.88 28.63
N ILE A 135 7.37 -21.99 28.82
CA ILE A 135 6.87 -22.46 30.10
C ILE A 135 8.02 -23.18 30.79
#